data_AF-A0A7C6UAK4-F1
#
_entry.id   AF-A0A7C6UAK4-F1
#
_cell.length_a   1.000
_cell.length_b   1.000
_cell.length_c   1.000
_cell.angle_alpha   90.00
_cell.angle_beta   90.00
_cell.angle_gamma   90.00
#
_symmetry.space_group_name_H-M   'P 1'
#
loop_
_entity.id
_entity.type
_entity.pdbx_description
1 polymer ?
#
loop_
_entity_poly.entity_id
_entity_poly.type
_entity_poly.pdbx_seq_one_letter_code
_entity_poly.pdbx_strand_id
1 'polypeptide(L)'
;SIWPFLCLGILPHGVFELSAFFICGALGLKFGYHCVASPLPGLSRKQSFFYIWREVISIMPLILTLLAIAAVVEIYISQVLLFKYLKM
;
A
#
# COMPACT_ATOMS: atom_id res chain seq x y z
N SER A 1 -0.57 28.07 -9.46
CA SER A 1 -0.52 27.43 -8.13
C SER A 1 -0.32 25.94 -8.33
N ILE A 2 0.59 25.29 -7.58
CA ILE A 2 0.86 23.84 -7.70
C ILE A 2 -0.23 22.99 -7.04
N TRP A 3 -0.94 23.56 -6.07
CA TRP A 3 -1.92 22.86 -5.24
C TRP A 3 -3.04 22.14 -6.02
N PRO A 4 -3.66 22.71 -7.07
CA PRO A 4 -4.69 22.02 -7.84
C PRO A 4 -4.14 20.78 -8.55
N PHE A 5 -2.90 20.83 -9.02
CA PHE A 5 -2.25 19.69 -9.66
C PHE A 5 -2.06 18.53 -8.67
N LEU A 6 -1.60 18.83 -7.45
CA LEU A 6 -1.44 17.84 -6.39
C LEU A 6 -2.79 17.27 -5.92
N CYS A 7 -3.79 18.14 -5.68
CA CYS A 7 -5.09 17.71 -5.19
C CYS A 7 -5.92 16.94 -6.22
N LEU A 8 -5.86 17.31 -7.50
CA LEU A 8 -6.67 16.68 -8.55
C LEU A 8 -5.94 15.50 -9.20
N GLY A 9 -4.62 15.60 -9.33
CA GLY A 9 -3.80 14.55 -9.90
C GLY A 9 -3.59 13.41 -8.91
N ILE A 10 -3.07 13.69 -7.72
CA ILE A 10 -2.50 12.67 -6.82
C ILE A 10 -3.50 12.20 -5.77
N LEU A 11 -4.28 13.10 -5.18
CA LEU A 11 -5.13 12.78 -4.04
C LEU A 11 -6.16 11.65 -4.28
N PRO A 12 -6.84 11.57 -5.45
CA PRO A 12 -7.88 10.56 -5.67
C PRO A 12 -7.37 9.11 -5.60
N HIS A 13 -6.27 8.79 -6.29
CA HIS A 13 -5.67 7.46 -6.26
C HIS A 13 -4.73 7.28 -5.07
N GLY A 14 -4.03 8.34 -4.66
CA GLY A 14 -3.02 8.32 -3.61
C GLY A 14 -3.53 7.89 -2.24
N VAL A 15 -4.82 8.06 -1.93
CA VAL A 15 -5.42 7.52 -0.70
C VAL A 15 -5.34 6.00 -0.65
N PHE A 16 -5.58 5.32 -1.77
CA PHE A 16 -5.53 3.86 -1.88
C PHE A 16 -4.08 3.36 -1.88
N GLU A 17 -3.19 4.04 -2.61
CA GLU A 17 -1.77 3.71 -2.64
C GLU A 17 -1.10 3.87 -1.29
N LEU A 18 -1.34 4.98 -0.58
CA LEU A 18 -0.79 5.21 0.76
C LEU A 18 -1.30 4.17 1.74
N SER A 19 -2.58 3.81 1.68
CA SER A 19 -3.13 2.75 2.52
C SER A 19 -2.44 1.40 2.28
N ALA A 20 -2.27 1.01 1.02
CA ALA A 20 -1.52 -0.19 0.65
C ALA A 20 -0.05 -0.12 1.11
N PHE A 21 0.59 1.03 0.95
CA PHE A 21 1.96 1.27 1.37
C PHE A 21 2.14 1.13 2.89
N PHE A 22 1.25 1.70 3.70
CA PHE A 22 1.31 1.57 5.16
C PHE A 22 1.10 0.13 5.63
N ILE A 23 0.21 -0.63 4.99
CA ILE A 23 0.01 -2.05 5.31
C ILE A 23 1.29 -2.84 5.01
N CYS A 24 1.89 -2.63 3.84
CA CYS A 24 3.17 -3.24 3.48
C CYS A 24 4.29 -2.86 4.46
N GLY A 25 4.40 -1.58 4.82
CA GLY A 25 5.38 -1.08 5.77
C GLY A 25 5.21 -1.71 7.15
N ALA A 26 3.98 -1.79 7.67
CA ALA A 26 3.68 -2.41 8.95
C ALA A 26 4.04 -3.90 8.97
N LEU A 27 3.72 -4.64 7.90
CA LEU A 27 4.11 -6.04 7.76
C LEU A 27 5.63 -6.22 7.65
N GLY A 28 6.31 -5.35 6.93
CA GLY A 28 7.77 -5.32 6.84
C GLY A 28 8.44 -5.08 8.20
N LEU A 29 7.91 -4.15 9.00
CA LEU A 29 8.37 -3.88 10.36
C LEU A 29 8.11 -5.06 11.30
N LYS A 30 6.92 -5.65 11.25
CA LYS A 30 6.57 -6.86 12.01
C LYS A 30 7.51 -8.01 11.67
N PHE A 31 7.75 -8.23 10.39
CA PHE A 31 8.68 -9.23 9.90
C PHE A 31 10.11 -8.96 10.39
N GLY A 32 10.61 -7.73 10.23
CA GLY A 32 11.95 -7.34 10.67
C GLY A 32 12.16 -7.51 12.17
N TYR A 33 11.19 -7.07 12.98
CA TYR A 33 11.24 -7.22 14.44
C TYR A 33 11.30 -8.69 14.85
N HIS A 34 10.44 -9.53 14.27
CA HIS A 34 10.37 -10.93 14.66
C HIS A 34 11.47 -11.83 14.07
N CYS A 35 12.12 -11.39 13.00
CA CYS A 35 13.29 -12.08 12.45
C CYS A 35 14.59 -11.69 13.14
N VAL A 36 14.73 -10.43 13.56
CA VAL A 36 15.98 -9.88 14.12
C VAL A 36 15.98 -9.83 15.64
N ALA A 37 14.94 -9.26 16.27
CA ALA A 37 14.95 -8.94 17.69
C ALA A 37 14.40 -10.08 18.56
N SER A 38 13.18 -10.56 18.29
CA SER A 38 12.57 -11.63 19.08
C SER A 38 11.63 -12.48 18.24
N PRO A 39 11.85 -13.81 18.16
CA PRO A 39 10.87 -14.70 17.55
C PRO A 39 9.52 -14.59 18.27
N LEU A 40 8.47 -15.05 17.59
CA LEU A 40 7.15 -15.13 18.21
C LEU A 40 7.21 -16.04 19.44
N PRO A 41 6.44 -15.74 20.51
CA PRO A 41 6.46 -16.53 21.73
C PRO A 41 6.14 -18.00 21.44
N GLY A 42 7.04 -18.90 21.87
CA GLY A 42 6.88 -20.34 21.67
C GLY A 42 7.28 -20.87 20.30
N LEU A 43 7.81 -20.03 19.39
CA LEU A 43 8.28 -20.44 18.07
C LEU A 43 9.78 -20.23 17.90
N SER A 44 10.43 -21.12 17.14
CA SER A 44 11.79 -20.87 16.65
C SER A 44 11.80 -19.72 15.63
N ARG A 45 12.98 -19.13 15.39
CA ARG A 45 13.15 -18.06 14.38
C ARG A 45 12.66 -18.48 12.99
N LYS A 46 12.96 -19.73 12.57
CA LYS A 46 12.50 -20.27 11.29
C LYS A 46 10.98 -20.42 11.25
N GLN A 47 10.36 -20.94 12.31
CA GLN A 47 8.91 -21.06 12.39
C GLN A 47 8.22 -19.68 12.38
N SER A 48 8.79 -18.71 13.08
CA SER A 48 8.31 -17.32 13.07
C SER A 48 8.37 -16.71 11.67
N PHE A 49 9.48 -16.93 10.94
CA PHE A 49 9.63 -16.50 9.54
C PHE A 49 8.50 -17.06 8.65
N PHE A 50 8.29 -18.39 8.66
CA PHE A 50 7.25 -19.01 7.83
C PHE A 50 5.85 -18.57 8.22
N TYR A 51 5.60 -18.37 9.52
CA TYR A 51 4.30 -17.88 10.01
C TYR A 51 3.98 -16.49 9.47
N ILE A 52 4.92 -15.55 9.60
CA ILE A 52 4.74 -14.17 9.12
C ILE A 52 4.66 -14.14 7.59
N TRP A 53 5.46 -14.95 6.90
CA TRP A 53 5.40 -15.02 5.43
C TRP A 53 4.03 -15.51 4.94
N ARG A 54 3.43 -16.49 5.63
CA ARG A 54 2.06 -16.94 5.34
C ARG A 54 1.04 -15.84 5.59
N GLU A 55 1.22 -15.04 6.63
CA GLU A 55 0.37 -13.87 6.91
C GLU A 55 0.48 -12.82 5.81
N VAL A 56 1.69 -12.51 5.34
CA VAL A 56 1.92 -11.59 4.21
C VAL A 56 1.21 -12.08 2.96
N ILE A 57 1.36 -13.36 2.60
CA ILE A 57 0.68 -13.96 1.45
C ILE A 57 -0.85 -13.86 1.61
N SER A 58 -1.37 -14.06 2.83
CA SER A 58 -2.81 -13.96 3.10
C SER A 58 -3.35 -12.53 2.95
N ILE A 59 -2.54 -11.51 3.20
CA ILE A 59 -2.93 -10.09 3.09
C ILE A 59 -2.66 -9.55 1.68
N MET A 60 -1.81 -10.21 0.90
CA MET A 60 -1.46 -9.81 -0.47
C MET A 60 -2.67 -9.53 -1.39
N PRO A 61 -3.76 -10.33 -1.38
CA PRO A 61 -4.96 -10.02 -2.19
C PRO A 61 -5.59 -8.67 -1.84
N LEU A 62 -5.58 -8.27 -0.57
CA LEU A 62 -6.09 -6.97 -0.12
C LEU A 62 -5.23 -5.83 -0.66
N ILE A 63 -3.90 -5.95 -0.55
CA ILE A 63 -2.94 -4.97 -1.08
C ILE A 63 -3.12 -4.82 -2.59
N LEU A 64 -3.20 -5.93 -3.32
CA LEU A 64 -3.41 -5.93 -4.76
C LEU A 64 -4.75 -5.31 -5.14
N THR A 65 -5.80 -5.58 -4.38
CA THR A 65 -7.13 -4.97 -4.61
C THR A 65 -7.09 -3.45 -4.39
N LEU A 66 -6.43 -2.98 -3.33
CA LEU A 66 -6.23 -1.55 -3.06
C LEU A 66 -5.48 -0.87 -4.22
N LEU A 67 -4.39 -1.48 -4.69
CA LEU A 67 -3.60 -0.94 -5.80
C LEU A 67 -4.36 -1.00 -7.14
N ALA A 68 -5.15 -2.05 -7.37
CA ALA A 68 -6.00 -2.13 -8.55
C ALA A 68 -7.06 -1.01 -8.56
N ILE A 69 -7.70 -0.75 -7.42
CA ILE A 69 -8.64 0.38 -7.26
C ILE A 69 -7.91 1.70 -7.49
N ALA A 70 -6.70 1.87 -6.93
CA ALA A 70 -5.88 3.05 -7.15
C ALA A 70 -5.62 3.31 -8.64
N ALA A 71 -5.19 2.29 -9.37
CA ALA A 71 -4.90 2.38 -10.81
C ALA A 71 -6.15 2.71 -11.64
N VAL A 72 -7.30 2.12 -11.29
CA VAL A 72 -8.59 2.45 -11.93
C VAL A 72 -8.92 3.93 -11.68
N VAL A 73 -8.79 4.40 -10.44
CA VAL A 73 -9.05 5.80 -10.10
C VAL A 73 -8.07 6.74 -10.82
N GLU A 74 -6.81 6.36 -10.97
CA GLU A 74 -5.81 7.15 -11.68
C GLU A 74 -6.20 7.36 -13.15
N ILE A 75 -6.51 6.26 -13.85
CA ILE A 75 -6.81 6.27 -15.30
C ILE A 75 -8.13 7.01 -15.57
N TYR A 76 -9.18 6.76 -14.79
CA TYR A 76 -10.51 7.29 -15.10
C TYR A 76 -10.83 8.63 -14.43
N ILE A 77 -10.26 8.92 -13.26
CA ILE A 77 -10.61 10.10 -12.46
C ILE A 77 -9.46 11.10 -12.52
N SER A 78 -8.28 10.74 -11.99
CA SER A 78 -7.15 11.67 -11.88
C SER A 78 -6.75 12.25 -13.24
N GLN A 79 -6.55 11.43 -14.27
CA GLN A 79 -6.18 11.94 -15.59
C GLN A 79 -7.25 12.86 -16.19
N VAL A 80 -8.53 12.49 -16.09
CA VAL A 80 -9.64 13.29 -16.63
C VAL A 80 -9.75 14.65 -15.93
N LEU A 81 -9.64 14.69 -14.60
CA LEU A 81 -9.64 15.93 -13.82
C LEU A 81 -8.46 16.82 -14.18
N LEU A 82 -7.28 16.24 -14.38
CA LEU A 82 -6.06 16.97 -14.72
C LEU A 82 -6.15 17.53 -16.15
N PHE A 83 -6.60 16.74 -17.12
CA PHE A 83 -6.84 17.20 -18.49
C PHE A 83 -7.88 18.32 -18.54
N LYS A 84 -8.98 18.19 -17.78
CA LYS A 84 -10.00 19.24 -17.71
C LYS A 84 -9.45 20.53 -17.12
N TYR A 85 -8.62 20.44 -16.10
CA TYR A 85 -7.96 21.60 -15.48
C TYR A 85 -6.93 22.27 -16.40
N LEU A 86 -6.18 21.50 -17.18
CA LEU A 86 -5.18 22.04 -18.13
C LEU A 86 -5.78 22.66 -19.38
N LYS A 87 -6.98 22.24 -19.78
CA LYS A 87 -7.68 22.73 -20.98
C LYS A 87 -8.56 23.96 -20.68
N MET A 88 -8.64 24.38 -19.43
CA MET A 88 -9.43 25.50 -18.92
C MET A 88 -8.51 26.69 -18.61
#